data_AF-A0A1A8BM46-F1
#
_entry.id   AF-A0A1A8BM46-F1
#
_cell.length_a   1.000
_cell.length_b   1.000
_cell.length_c   1.000
_cell.angle_alpha   90.00
_cell.angle_beta   90.00
_cell.angle_gamma   90.00
#
_symmetry.space_group_name_H-M   'P 1'
#
loop_
_entity.id
_entity.type
_entity.pdbx_description
1 polymer ?
#
loop_
_entity_poly.entity_id
_entity_poly.type
_entity_poly.pdbx_seq_one_letter_code
_entity_poly.pdbx_strand_id
1 'polypeptide(L)'
;RIGVVISSFVHFTDASASADQALDRFAMRKYYDDKVSALMTPSQKRYVWILNSLLSGSMKINASPLFLHCVILHGLPNFDAATRVCRPYIKVYQGMQAVYSSGVYHVGAGHRDRVCIILEPAQLLKGDIMIKCYHKSDVTSEREVIFRLQFHTGAVQGYNLMFDKEDMESANKDPRFPSYG
;
A
#
# COMPACT_ATOMS: atom_id res chain seq x y z
N ARG A 1 -12.08 -12.30 9.21
CA ARG A 1 -13.26 -11.73 8.50
C ARG A 1 -12.95 -11.47 7.01
N ILE A 2 -11.95 -10.66 6.64
CA ILE A 2 -11.55 -10.47 5.22
C ILE A 2 -10.96 -11.73 4.55
N GLY A 3 -10.21 -12.55 5.29
CA GLY A 3 -9.72 -13.83 4.77
C GLY A 3 -10.84 -14.79 4.31
N VAL A 4 -12.04 -14.69 4.91
CA VAL A 4 -13.23 -15.45 4.47
C VAL A 4 -13.74 -14.90 3.14
N VAL A 5 -13.81 -13.57 2.97
CA VAL A 5 -14.21 -12.93 1.71
C VAL A 5 -13.24 -13.27 0.59
N ILE A 6 -11.94 -13.17 0.86
CA ILE A 6 -10.88 -13.52 -0.08
C ILE A 6 -11.00 -15.00 -0.47
N SER A 7 -11.13 -15.90 0.52
CA SER A 7 -11.34 -17.33 0.28
C SER A 7 -12.63 -17.62 -0.52
N SER A 8 -13.72 -16.90 -0.25
CA SER A 8 -14.99 -17.05 -0.98
C SER A 8 -14.91 -16.53 -2.40
N PHE A 9 -14.15 -15.47 -2.67
CA PHE A 9 -13.94 -14.96 -4.03
C PHE A 9 -13.04 -15.92 -4.85
N VAL A 10 -12.02 -16.46 -4.21
CA VAL A 10 -11.00 -17.36 -4.78
C VAL A 10 -11.53 -18.74 -5.10
N HIS A 11 -12.27 -19.36 -4.18
CA HIS A 11 -12.94 -20.64 -4.46
C HIS A 11 -13.96 -20.54 -5.58
N PHE A 12 -14.38 -19.34 -5.92
CA PHE A 12 -15.49 -19.12 -6.81
C PHE A 12 -15.05 -18.79 -8.25
N THR A 13 -13.87 -18.19 -8.43
CA THR A 13 -13.28 -17.98 -9.77
C THR A 13 -12.62 -19.23 -10.35
N ASP A 14 -12.23 -20.20 -9.51
CA ASP A 14 -11.38 -21.33 -9.90
C ASP A 14 -12.14 -22.68 -10.06
N ALA A 15 -13.40 -22.77 -9.61
CA ALA A 15 -14.18 -24.02 -9.66
C ALA A 15 -15.51 -23.85 -10.42
N SER A 16 -15.66 -24.57 -11.54
CA SER A 16 -16.89 -24.85 -12.29
C SER A 16 -17.38 -23.84 -13.34
N ALA A 17 -16.97 -24.12 -14.58
CA ALA A 17 -17.44 -23.54 -15.83
C ALA A 17 -18.86 -24.00 -16.26
N SER A 18 -19.77 -24.33 -15.34
CA SER A 18 -21.16 -24.63 -15.71
C SER A 18 -22.02 -23.36 -15.76
N ALA A 19 -23.01 -23.35 -16.66
CA ALA A 19 -23.99 -22.27 -16.78
C ALA A 19 -24.85 -22.11 -15.51
N ASP A 20 -25.08 -23.21 -14.79
CA ASP A 20 -25.91 -23.24 -13.58
C ASP A 20 -25.35 -22.42 -12.42
N GLN A 21 -24.03 -22.19 -12.40
CA GLN A 21 -23.39 -21.37 -11.36
C GLN A 21 -23.15 -19.92 -11.81
N ALA A 22 -23.56 -19.54 -13.03
CA ALA A 22 -23.37 -18.20 -13.58
C ALA A 22 -24.07 -17.10 -12.77
N LEU A 23 -25.30 -17.37 -12.32
CA LEU A 23 -26.10 -16.45 -11.51
C LEU A 23 -25.51 -16.26 -10.11
N ASP A 24 -25.04 -17.33 -9.49
CA ASP A 24 -24.32 -17.26 -8.21
C ASP A 24 -23.04 -16.42 -8.36
N ARG A 25 -22.38 -16.45 -9.53
CA ARG A 25 -21.20 -15.60 -9.79
C ARG A 25 -21.55 -14.16 -9.79
N PHE A 26 -22.60 -13.84 -10.54
CA PHE A 26 -23.07 -12.48 -10.65
C PHE A 26 -23.51 -11.95 -9.28
N ALA A 27 -24.29 -12.74 -8.53
CA ALA A 27 -24.76 -12.38 -7.20
C ALA A 27 -23.60 -12.16 -6.21
N MET A 28 -22.62 -13.06 -6.17
CA MET A 28 -21.46 -12.96 -5.29
C MET A 28 -20.53 -11.81 -5.68
N ARG A 29 -20.30 -11.61 -6.99
CA ARG A 29 -19.51 -10.48 -7.49
C ARG A 29 -20.18 -9.16 -7.14
N LYS A 30 -21.49 -9.05 -7.38
CA LYS A 30 -22.28 -7.88 -7.03
C LYS A 30 -22.27 -7.62 -5.52
N TYR A 31 -22.41 -8.66 -4.69
CA TYR A 31 -22.30 -8.52 -3.24
C TYR A 31 -20.91 -8.03 -2.80
N TYR A 32 -19.84 -8.58 -3.40
CA TYR A 32 -18.48 -8.11 -3.14
C TYR A 32 -18.34 -6.63 -3.50
N ASP A 33 -18.74 -6.23 -4.71
CA ASP A 33 -18.60 -4.86 -5.20
C ASP A 33 -19.46 -3.88 -4.36
N ASP A 34 -20.71 -4.24 -4.05
CA ASP A 34 -21.67 -3.37 -3.36
C ASP A 34 -21.44 -3.27 -1.84
N LYS A 35 -21.01 -4.36 -1.19
CA LYS A 35 -20.99 -4.46 0.29
C LYS A 35 -19.60 -4.60 0.88
N VAL A 36 -18.69 -5.27 0.18
CA VAL A 36 -17.40 -5.65 0.78
C VAL A 36 -16.29 -4.71 0.34
N SER A 37 -16.17 -4.43 -0.96
CA SER A 37 -15.13 -3.58 -1.54
C SER A 37 -15.12 -2.18 -0.91
N ALA A 38 -16.28 -1.60 -0.63
CA ALA A 38 -16.39 -0.30 0.03
C ALA A 38 -15.79 -0.25 1.45
N LEU A 39 -15.76 -1.39 2.15
CA LEU A 39 -15.24 -1.49 3.52
C LEU A 39 -13.75 -1.86 3.57
N MET A 40 -13.16 -2.25 2.44
CA MET A 40 -11.77 -2.69 2.37
C MET A 40 -10.81 -1.51 2.28
N THR A 41 -9.66 -1.65 2.95
CA THR A 41 -8.55 -0.73 2.74
C THR A 41 -7.93 -0.95 1.36
N PRO A 42 -7.26 0.06 0.77
CA PRO A 42 -6.51 -0.11 -0.47
C PRO A 42 -5.55 -1.30 -0.45
N SER A 43 -4.80 -1.50 0.65
CA SER A 43 -3.93 -2.67 0.79
C SER A 43 -4.71 -3.97 0.72
N GLN A 44 -5.86 -4.08 1.38
CA GLN A 44 -6.67 -5.30 1.34
C GLN A 44 -7.19 -5.58 -0.08
N LYS A 45 -7.63 -4.54 -0.82
CA LYS A 45 -8.03 -4.67 -2.23
C LYS A 45 -6.87 -5.17 -3.09
N ARG A 46 -5.65 -4.70 -2.82
CA ARG A 46 -4.43 -5.17 -3.49
C ARG A 46 -4.19 -6.66 -3.27
N TYR A 47 -4.38 -7.19 -2.06
CA TYR A 47 -4.25 -8.63 -1.82
C TYR A 47 -5.32 -9.47 -2.53
N VAL A 48 -6.56 -8.96 -2.63
CA VAL A 48 -7.60 -9.61 -3.47
C VAL A 48 -7.14 -9.65 -4.92
N TRP A 49 -6.66 -8.53 -5.45
CA TRP A 49 -6.18 -8.43 -6.84
C TRP A 49 -4.98 -9.35 -7.09
N ILE A 50 -4.00 -9.38 -6.18
CA ILE A 50 -2.83 -10.27 -6.24
C ILE A 50 -3.31 -11.72 -6.35
N LEU A 51 -4.18 -12.15 -5.45
CA LEU A 51 -4.61 -13.54 -5.42
C LEU A 51 -5.46 -13.92 -6.63
N ASN A 52 -6.37 -13.05 -7.06
CA ASN A 52 -7.12 -13.24 -8.30
C ASN A 52 -6.19 -13.40 -9.52
N SER A 53 -5.13 -12.58 -9.59
CA SER A 53 -4.15 -12.62 -10.68
C SER A 53 -3.28 -13.89 -10.64
N LEU A 54 -3.06 -14.47 -9.45
CA LEU A 54 -2.37 -15.75 -9.30
C LEU A 54 -3.24 -16.90 -9.79
N LEU A 55 -4.52 -16.92 -9.41
CA LEU A 55 -5.46 -17.98 -9.78
C LEU A 55 -5.80 -17.98 -11.27
N SER A 56 -5.98 -16.79 -11.86
CA SER A 56 -6.18 -16.66 -13.31
C SER A 56 -4.93 -16.97 -14.12
N GLY A 57 -3.77 -17.14 -13.48
CA GLY A 57 -2.47 -17.30 -14.14
C GLY A 57 -1.94 -16.02 -14.80
N SER A 58 -2.59 -14.87 -14.63
CA SER A 58 -2.14 -13.60 -15.22
C SER A 58 -0.94 -12.98 -14.51
N MET A 59 -0.55 -13.52 -13.35
CA MET A 59 0.64 -13.13 -12.60
C MET A 59 1.42 -14.36 -12.11
N LYS A 60 2.75 -14.26 -12.11
CA LYS A 60 3.64 -15.26 -11.50
C LYS A 60 4.26 -14.72 -10.22
N ILE A 61 4.41 -15.58 -9.21
CA ILE A 61 5.08 -15.22 -7.96
C ILE A 61 6.58 -15.08 -8.19
N ASN A 62 7.13 -13.94 -7.77
CA ASN A 62 8.56 -13.79 -7.55
C ASN A 62 8.97 -14.47 -6.23
N ALA A 63 9.73 -15.55 -6.30
CA ALA A 63 10.18 -16.29 -5.13
C ALA A 63 11.44 -15.69 -4.47
N SER A 64 12.16 -14.82 -5.19
CA SER A 64 13.41 -14.23 -4.74
C SER A 64 13.17 -13.10 -3.74
N PRO A 65 14.01 -12.96 -2.70
CA PRO A 65 14.09 -11.73 -1.93
C PRO A 65 14.42 -10.53 -2.82
N LEU A 66 13.96 -9.34 -2.43
CA LEU A 66 14.19 -8.08 -3.14
C LEU A 66 14.89 -7.08 -2.22
N PHE A 67 15.79 -6.28 -2.78
CA PHE A 67 16.37 -5.15 -2.06
C PHE A 67 15.49 -3.90 -2.22
N LEU A 68 15.11 -3.29 -1.09
CA LEU A 68 14.51 -1.96 -1.07
C LEU A 68 15.62 -0.93 -0.88
N HIS A 69 15.92 -0.18 -1.94
CA HIS A 69 16.96 0.83 -1.96
C HIS A 69 16.46 2.22 -1.56
N CYS A 70 15.27 2.61 -2.03
CA CYS A 70 14.72 3.91 -1.72
C CYS A 70 13.19 3.91 -1.76
N VAL A 71 12.60 4.89 -1.08
CA VAL A 71 11.19 5.25 -1.19
C VAL A 71 11.11 6.69 -1.67
N ILE A 72 10.44 6.89 -2.80
CA ILE A 72 10.27 8.21 -3.40
C ILE A 72 8.85 8.68 -3.11
N LEU A 73 8.73 9.82 -2.44
CA LEU A 73 7.46 10.45 -2.13
C LEU A 73 7.25 11.63 -3.09
N HIS A 74 6.10 11.66 -3.76
CA HIS A 74 5.69 12.77 -4.61
C HIS A 74 4.63 13.62 -3.89
N GLY A 75 4.63 14.94 -4.17
CA GLY A 75 3.54 15.83 -3.72
C GLY A 75 3.30 15.88 -2.21
N LEU A 76 4.35 16.06 -1.39
CA LEU A 76 4.21 16.06 0.07
C LEU A 76 3.28 17.18 0.58
N PRO A 77 2.27 16.89 1.41
CA PRO A 77 1.27 17.87 1.85
C PRO A 77 1.71 18.69 3.07
N ASN A 78 0.92 19.73 3.41
CA ASN A 78 1.23 20.64 4.52
C ASN A 78 0.83 20.00 5.85
N PHE A 79 1.79 19.41 6.57
CA PHE A 79 1.53 18.87 7.89
C PHE A 79 1.63 19.94 8.99
N ASP A 80 2.56 20.89 8.87
CA ASP A 80 2.60 22.09 9.71
C ASP A 80 2.00 23.28 8.94
N ALA A 81 0.79 23.72 9.33
CA ALA A 81 0.09 24.80 8.66
C ALA A 81 0.76 26.17 8.82
N ALA A 82 1.52 26.38 9.91
CA ALA A 82 2.17 27.64 10.21
C ALA A 82 3.52 27.76 9.49
N THR A 83 4.34 26.70 9.52
CA THR A 83 5.69 26.72 8.94
C THR A 83 5.74 26.17 7.52
N ARG A 84 4.69 25.46 7.07
CA ARG A 84 4.65 24.70 5.80
C ARG A 84 5.78 23.67 5.67
N VAL A 85 6.36 23.24 6.79
CA VAL A 85 7.41 22.23 6.84
C VAL A 85 6.79 20.85 7.00
N CYS A 86 7.30 19.87 6.25
CA CYS A 86 7.05 18.46 6.50
C CYS A 86 8.34 17.78 6.97
N ARG A 87 8.24 16.96 8.02
CA ARG A 87 9.35 16.18 8.56
C ARG A 87 9.13 14.68 8.39
N PRO A 88 9.20 14.14 7.16
CA PRO A 88 8.84 12.76 6.91
C PRO A 88 9.94 11.81 7.39
N TYR A 89 9.53 10.65 7.91
CA TYR A 89 10.37 9.49 8.09
C TYR A 89 9.55 8.22 7.88
N ILE A 90 10.20 7.13 7.46
CA ILE A 90 9.54 5.86 7.21
C ILE A 90 9.94 4.79 8.22
N LYS A 91 9.03 3.85 8.43
CA LYS A 91 9.31 2.54 9.02
C LYS A 91 8.89 1.45 8.04
N VAL A 92 9.78 0.48 7.84
CA VAL A 92 9.52 -0.72 7.04
C VAL A 92 9.32 -1.88 7.99
N TYR A 93 8.25 -2.64 7.76
CA TYR A 93 7.94 -3.84 8.54
C TYR A 93 7.85 -5.05 7.62
N GLN A 94 8.40 -6.16 8.09
CA GLN A 94 8.25 -7.49 7.49
C GLN A 94 7.67 -8.41 8.56
N GLY A 95 6.58 -9.12 8.26
CA GLY A 95 5.93 -9.99 9.25
C GLY A 95 5.53 -9.26 10.55
N MET A 96 5.07 -8.01 10.43
CA MET A 96 4.73 -7.10 11.55
C MET A 96 5.91 -6.64 12.42
N GLN A 97 7.14 -7.12 12.18
CA GLN A 97 8.35 -6.64 12.85
C GLN A 97 8.94 -5.45 12.10
N ALA A 98 9.28 -4.37 12.83
CA ALA A 98 10.00 -3.26 12.23
C ALA A 98 11.43 -3.70 11.91
N VAL A 99 11.79 -3.71 10.62
CA VAL A 99 13.11 -4.10 10.13
C VAL A 99 13.97 -2.90 9.77
N TYR A 100 13.36 -1.75 9.51
CA TYR A 100 14.07 -0.51 9.22
C TYR A 100 13.29 0.72 9.68
N SER A 101 14.02 1.76 10.11
CA SER A 101 13.50 3.10 10.37
C SER A 101 14.47 4.10 9.75
N SER A 102 13.98 4.99 8.91
CA SER A 102 14.83 6.05 8.37
C SER A 102 15.11 7.13 9.43
N GLY A 103 16.10 7.97 9.13
CA GLY A 103 16.19 9.30 9.74
C GLY A 103 14.99 10.19 9.36
N VAL A 104 14.87 11.33 10.05
CA VAL A 104 13.85 12.35 9.79
C VAL A 104 14.37 13.33 8.75
N TYR A 105 13.68 13.41 7.63
CA TYR A 105 13.97 14.37 6.56
C TYR A 105 13.32 15.71 6.90
N HIS A 106 13.89 16.80 6.42
CA HIS A 106 13.35 18.15 6.63
C HIS A 106 12.99 18.75 5.27
N VAL A 107 11.70 18.91 5.01
CA VAL A 107 11.16 19.31 3.71
C VAL A 107 10.48 20.67 3.88
N GLY A 108 11.14 21.71 3.39
CA GLY A 108 10.62 23.08 3.39
C GLY A 108 9.66 23.36 2.22
N ALA A 109 9.14 24.59 2.16
CA ALA A 109 8.10 24.98 1.21
C ALA A 109 8.49 24.86 -0.28
N GLY A 110 9.78 24.96 -0.63
CA GLY A 110 10.27 24.99 -2.01
C GLY A 110 10.71 23.65 -2.63
N HIS A 111 10.70 22.53 -1.88
CA HIS A 111 11.24 21.24 -2.34
C HIS A 111 10.26 20.08 -2.08
N ARG A 112 9.01 20.22 -2.53
CA ARG A 112 7.91 19.32 -2.14
C ARG A 112 7.42 18.38 -3.23
N ASP A 113 7.87 18.62 -4.46
CA ASP A 113 7.47 17.82 -5.61
C ASP A 113 7.95 16.38 -5.46
N ARG A 114 9.13 16.19 -4.84
CA ARG A 114 9.74 14.88 -4.68
C ARG A 114 10.71 14.83 -3.51
N VAL A 115 10.61 13.78 -2.68
CA VAL A 115 11.59 13.44 -1.63
C VAL A 115 12.00 11.99 -1.80
N CYS A 116 13.31 11.74 -1.90
CA CYS A 116 13.86 10.40 -1.98
C CYS A 116 14.45 10.01 -0.61
N ILE A 117 13.83 9.02 0.04
CA ILE A 117 14.33 8.43 1.27
C ILE A 117 15.17 7.22 0.91
N ILE A 118 16.49 7.35 1.03
CA ILE A 118 17.44 6.26 0.77
C ILE A 118 17.51 5.35 2.00
N LEU A 119 17.53 4.04 1.77
CA LEU A 119 17.75 3.03 2.79
C LEU A 119 19.22 2.62 2.75
N GLU A 120 19.96 2.94 3.81
CA GLU A 120 21.39 2.65 3.92
C GLU A 120 21.67 1.87 5.23
N PRO A 121 22.06 0.58 5.14
CA PRO A 121 22.14 -0.22 3.92
C PRO A 121 20.76 -0.51 3.30
N ALA A 122 20.74 -0.90 2.03
CA ALA A 122 19.52 -1.38 1.38
C ALA A 122 18.96 -2.60 2.11
N GLN A 123 17.64 -2.70 2.22
CA GLN A 123 17.00 -3.73 3.04
C GLN A 123 16.63 -4.94 2.17
N LEU A 124 17.12 -6.13 2.52
CA LEU A 124 16.73 -7.38 1.88
C LEU A 124 15.39 -7.86 2.44
N LEU A 125 14.35 -7.87 1.61
CA LEU A 125 12.97 -8.09 2.00
C LEU A 125 12.35 -9.29 1.27
N LYS A 126 11.49 -10.03 1.94
CA LYS A 126 10.71 -11.13 1.35
C LYS A 126 9.35 -11.28 2.02
N GLY A 127 8.32 -11.51 1.22
CA GLY A 127 6.96 -11.76 1.69
C GLY A 127 6.17 -10.47 1.88
N ASP A 128 5.41 -10.40 2.97
CA ASP A 128 4.53 -9.26 3.29
C ASP A 128 5.31 -8.08 3.88
N ILE A 129 5.31 -6.97 3.13
CA ILE A 129 5.99 -5.73 3.48
C ILE A 129 4.97 -4.64 3.74
N MET A 130 5.20 -3.90 4.81
CA MET A 130 4.46 -2.69 5.16
C MET A 130 5.42 -1.51 5.21
N ILE A 131 5.03 -0.42 4.56
CA ILE A 131 5.70 0.87 4.71
C ILE A 131 4.72 1.83 5.39
N LYS A 132 5.18 2.45 6.48
CA LYS A 132 4.47 3.55 7.13
C LYS A 132 5.36 4.78 7.07
N CYS A 133 4.81 5.87 6.57
CA CYS A 133 5.45 7.17 6.61
C CYS A 133 4.76 8.05 7.64
N TYR A 134 5.56 8.83 8.36
CA TYR A 134 5.12 9.67 9.45
C TYR A 134 5.68 11.07 9.30
N HIS A 135 4.89 12.06 9.73
CA HIS A 135 5.36 13.41 10.00
C HIS A 135 5.71 13.51 11.49
N LYS A 136 6.93 13.96 11.80
CA LYS A 136 7.32 14.31 13.16
C LYS A 136 6.93 15.76 13.46
N SER A 137 5.99 15.97 14.38
CA SER A 137 5.61 17.31 14.84
C SER A 137 6.56 17.79 15.93
N ASP A 138 7.16 18.96 15.72
CA ASP A 138 7.98 19.61 16.76
C ASP A 138 7.11 20.29 17.84
N VAL A 139 5.85 20.61 17.51
CA VAL A 139 4.93 21.32 18.42
C VAL A 139 4.30 20.37 19.43
N THR A 140 3.79 19.23 18.96
CA THR A 140 3.05 18.28 19.81
C THR A 140 3.92 17.14 20.32
N SER A 141 5.16 17.00 19.83
CA SER A 141 6.01 15.81 20.03
C SER A 141 5.37 14.48 19.57
N GLU A 142 4.18 14.54 18.95
CA GLU A 142 3.49 13.39 18.40
C GLU A 142 3.90 13.15 16.94
N ARG A 143 3.68 11.92 16.50
CA ARG A 143 3.83 11.55 15.08
C ARG A 143 2.46 11.46 14.44
N GLU A 144 2.33 12.06 13.27
CA GLU A 144 1.15 11.93 12.44
C GLU A 144 1.44 10.96 11.29
N VAL A 145 0.47 10.12 10.92
CA VAL A 145 0.64 9.20 9.78
C VAL A 145 0.45 9.98 8.49
N ILE A 146 1.45 9.92 7.61
CA ILE A 146 1.37 10.44 6.24
C ILE A 146 0.65 9.42 5.37
N PHE A 147 1.16 8.19 5.33
CA PHE A 147 0.51 7.07 4.67
C PHE A 147 0.88 5.74 5.31
N ARG A 148 0.06 4.73 5.02
CA ARG A 148 0.37 3.31 5.25
C ARG A 148 0.07 2.55 3.97
N LEU A 149 0.98 1.67 3.57
CA LEU A 149 0.76 0.76 2.44
C LEU A 149 1.34 -0.62 2.74
N GLN A 150 0.69 -1.66 2.22
CA GLN A 150 1.21 -3.04 2.24
C GLN A 150 1.27 -3.63 0.84
N PHE A 151 2.31 -4.40 0.58
CA PHE A 151 2.46 -5.19 -0.64
C PHE A 151 3.22 -6.49 -0.32
N HIS A 152 3.09 -7.48 -1.19
CA HIS A 152 3.84 -8.73 -1.09
C HIS A 152 4.97 -8.72 -2.13
N THR A 153 6.21 -9.01 -1.74
CA THR A 153 7.38 -8.98 -2.67
C THR A 153 7.19 -9.93 -3.86
N GLY A 154 6.44 -11.02 -3.66
CA GLY A 154 6.11 -11.97 -4.71
C GLY A 154 5.20 -11.44 -5.82
N ALA A 155 4.51 -10.32 -5.62
CA ALA A 155 3.69 -9.68 -6.66
C ALA A 155 4.46 -8.59 -7.44
N VAL A 156 5.72 -8.32 -7.08
CA VAL A 156 6.54 -7.28 -7.71
C VAL A 156 7.06 -7.79 -9.05
N GLN A 157 6.67 -7.10 -10.12
CA GLN A 157 7.15 -7.32 -11.48
C GLN A 157 8.10 -6.17 -11.86
N GLY A 158 9.34 -6.47 -12.25
CA GLY A 158 10.35 -5.46 -12.56
C GLY A 158 11.06 -4.89 -11.32
N TYR A 159 11.46 -3.62 -11.38
CA TYR A 159 12.37 -3.00 -10.40
C TYR A 159 11.74 -1.89 -9.56
N ASN A 160 10.54 -1.41 -9.92
CA ASN A 160 9.87 -0.29 -9.25
C ASN A 160 8.41 -0.63 -8.96
N LEU A 161 7.90 -0.12 -7.83
CA LEU A 161 6.47 -0.11 -7.51
C LEU A 161 6.01 1.34 -7.42
N MET A 162 4.87 1.62 -8.03
CA MET A 162 4.21 2.92 -7.97
C MET A 162 2.85 2.74 -7.30
N PHE A 163 2.52 3.64 -6.38
CA PHE A 163 1.25 3.68 -5.68
C PHE A 163 0.76 5.11 -5.71
N ASP A 164 -0.44 5.31 -6.23
CA ASP A 164 -1.07 6.63 -6.24
C ASP A 164 -1.69 6.92 -4.86
N LYS A 165 -2.13 8.16 -4.63
CA LYS A 165 -2.90 8.52 -3.42
C LYS A 165 -3.98 7.50 -3.04
N GLU A 166 -4.75 7.00 -4.01
CA GLU A 166 -5.84 6.04 -3.76
C GLU A 166 -5.37 4.67 -3.27
N ASP A 167 -4.12 4.31 -3.54
CA ASP A 167 -3.48 3.06 -3.11
C ASP A 167 -2.97 3.10 -1.66
N MET A 168 -2.96 4.29 -1.05
CA MET A 168 -2.33 4.58 0.22
C MET A 168 -3.38 4.82 1.32
N GLU A 169 -3.35 4.00 2.36
CA GLU A 169 -4.23 4.19 3.52
C GLU A 169 -3.88 5.47 4.28
N SER A 170 -4.90 6.08 4.87
CA SER A 170 -4.87 7.42 5.48
C SER A 170 -4.74 8.53 4.44
N ALA A 171 -3.76 8.47 3.54
CA ALA A 171 -3.56 9.47 2.49
C ALA A 171 -4.74 9.58 1.52
N ASN A 172 -5.35 8.45 1.11
CA ASN A 172 -6.50 8.45 0.20
C ASN A 172 -7.72 9.24 0.69
N LYS A 173 -7.85 9.41 2.01
CA LYS A 173 -8.95 10.16 2.64
C LYS A 173 -8.53 11.55 3.09
N ASP A 174 -7.25 11.89 2.95
CA ASP A 174 -6.70 13.12 3.47
C ASP A 174 -6.76 14.22 2.39
N PRO A 175 -7.51 15.32 2.65
CA PRO A 175 -7.67 16.40 1.69
C PRO A 175 -6.38 17.22 1.50
N ARG A 176 -5.37 17.07 2.38
CA ARG A 176 -4.11 17.81 2.25
C ARG A 176 -3.27 17.32 1.09
N PHE A 177 -3.43 16.07 0.65
CA PHE A 177 -2.71 15.50 -0.49
C PHE A 177 -3.39 15.89 -1.80
N PRO A 178 -2.63 16.33 -2.83
CA PRO A 178 -3.18 16.58 -4.16
C PRO A 178 -3.77 15.30 -4.76
N SER A 179 -4.74 15.43 -5.66
CA SER A 179 -5.36 14.28 -6.35
C SER A 179 -4.42 13.55 -7.32
N TYR A 180 -3.31 14.19 -7.69
CA TYR A 180 -2.29 13.67 -8.63
C TYR A 180 -1.00 13.20 -7.93
N GLY A 181 -1.00 13.10 -6.59
CA GLY A 181 0.17 12.79 -5.77
C GLY A 181 0.30 11.33 -5.36
#